data_AF-A0A2H6EU46-F1
#
_entry.id   AF-A0A2H6EU46-F1
#
_cell.length_a   1.000
_cell.length_b   1.000
_cell.length_c   1.000
_cell.angle_alpha   90.00
_cell.angle_beta   90.00
_cell.angle_gamma   90.00
#
_symmetry.space_group_name_H-M   'P 1'
#
loop_
_entity.id
_entity.type
_entity.pdbx_description
1 polymer ?
#
loop_
_entity_poly.entity_id
_entity_poly.type
_entity_poly.pdbx_seq_one_letter_code
_entity_poly.pdbx_strand_id
1 'polypeptide(L)'
;MRKNILSAVLTLFVLLGLNLPASFAQPEFVYRQDAGVPVFYYDISNFAADSAGLSRMYINMKVSNDVLQFLKIENGFEAEYEFSVVILNKDGDQVEGKSFRRKAIVHRYEETNSNQIYQLQHLQFDLLPGKYDVILALTDMDTKKSSQRKEKIKLRNFRKEALSVSDILFVERKNVDSMNVSDLSPQVRESISDTSKIMFAYLEVYSPKAFDTYKIKYAILNFRKKRLLQKKIEIPKTGWRTKIFLPIDIGDLGMARYRLKLDVRGGKKRQKVERFFQVRNFRVPLTITNLDEAIDQLQYIAGKKEIDKLRHAPENKKQAYFEAFWKAKDPTPGTATNEVEDEYYRRIDFANQHFSGFRAGWKTDMGMVYILFGPPNEVQRQPYNVEASPFYETEIYAYEVWYYYDINRRFIFADRQGFGDYRLENPMAVYEPY
;
A
#
# COMPACT_ATOMS: atom_id res chain seq x y z
N MET A 1 -35.71 12.06 66.13
CA MET A 1 -35.47 10.60 66.17
C MET A 1 -34.98 10.14 64.79
N ARG A 2 -33.86 9.37 64.78
CA ARG A 2 -33.22 8.55 63.71
C ARG A 2 -33.56 8.84 62.22
N LYS A 3 -32.64 9.34 61.38
CA LYS A 3 -31.40 8.77 60.76
C LYS A 3 -31.62 7.66 59.72
N ASN A 4 -31.17 8.01 58.50
CA ASN A 4 -30.40 7.25 57.50
C ASN A 4 -31.09 6.15 56.69
N ILE A 5 -31.04 6.27 55.35
CA ILE A 5 -30.28 5.42 54.40
C ILE A 5 -30.27 6.17 53.05
N LEU A 6 -29.09 6.49 52.50
CA LEU A 6 -28.66 6.02 51.18
C LEU A 6 -27.21 6.43 50.96
N SER A 7 -26.39 5.41 50.71
CA SER A 7 -24.96 5.46 50.44
C SER A 7 -24.69 5.98 49.03
N ALA A 8 -23.97 7.10 48.92
CA ALA A 8 -23.31 7.54 47.70
C ALA A 8 -21.80 7.37 47.87
N VAL A 9 -21.19 6.47 47.10
CA VAL A 9 -19.73 6.37 46.98
C VAL A 9 -19.31 7.42 45.96
N LEU A 10 -18.81 8.54 46.48
CA LEU A 10 -18.21 9.64 45.74
C LEU A 10 -16.71 9.39 45.66
N THR A 11 -16.19 8.90 44.53
CA THR A 11 -14.74 8.86 44.31
C THR A 11 -14.30 10.14 43.63
N LEU A 12 -13.67 10.98 44.45
CA LEU A 12 -13.05 12.26 44.18
C LEU A 12 -11.81 12.07 43.27
N PHE A 13 -11.78 12.66 42.07
CA PHE A 13 -10.52 12.87 41.33
C PHE A 13 -10.07 14.31 41.56
N VAL A 14 -9.01 14.45 42.36
CA VAL A 14 -8.31 15.70 42.66
C VAL A 14 -7.49 16.11 41.43
N LEU A 15 -7.79 17.29 40.90
CA LEU A 15 -6.97 18.02 39.94
C LEU A 15 -5.75 18.62 40.66
N LEU A 16 -4.59 17.98 40.50
CA LEU A 16 -3.29 18.57 40.83
C LEU A 16 -2.67 19.12 39.55
N GLY A 17 -2.80 20.43 39.37
CA GLY A 17 -2.07 21.19 38.35
C GLY A 17 -0.59 21.30 38.73
N LEU A 18 0.23 20.40 38.20
CA LEU A 18 1.67 20.57 38.14
C LEU A 18 2.03 21.14 36.78
N ASN A 19 2.45 22.40 36.76
CA ASN A 19 3.18 23.01 35.65
C ASN A 19 4.54 22.31 35.54
N LEU A 20 4.62 21.25 34.74
CA LEU A 20 5.89 20.74 34.25
C LEU A 20 6.27 21.58 33.02
N PRO A 21 7.49 22.14 32.95
CA PRO A 21 7.97 22.73 31.72
C PRO A 21 7.91 21.65 30.63
N ALA A 22 7.31 22.01 29.49
CA ALA A 22 7.29 21.17 28.31
C ALA A 22 8.73 21.00 27.82
N SER A 23 9.44 20.01 28.37
CA SER A 23 10.53 19.37 27.65
C SER A 23 9.90 18.82 26.38
N PHE A 24 10.18 19.48 25.26
CA PHE A 24 9.99 18.87 23.94
C PHE A 24 10.89 17.63 23.92
N ALA A 25 10.34 16.49 24.34
CA ALA A 25 10.88 15.20 23.95
C ALA A 25 10.93 15.24 22.44
N GLN A 26 12.14 15.24 21.88
CA GLN A 26 12.34 14.94 20.48
C GLN A 26 11.53 13.68 20.18
N PRO A 27 10.81 13.60 19.04
CA PRO A 27 10.08 12.39 18.70
C PRO A 27 11.06 11.24 18.79
N GLU A 28 10.84 10.37 19.78
CA GLU A 28 11.43 9.05 19.82
C GLU A 28 11.08 8.45 18.47
N PHE A 29 12.07 8.33 17.58
CA PHE A 29 11.93 7.56 16.37
C PHE A 29 11.79 6.11 16.83
N VAL A 30 10.55 5.71 17.13
CA VAL A 30 10.17 4.33 17.42
C VAL A 30 10.33 3.58 16.10
N TYR A 31 11.55 3.11 15.84
CA TYR A 31 11.87 2.13 14.81
C TYR A 31 11.25 0.79 15.21
N ARG A 32 9.94 0.66 14.96
CA ARG A 32 9.25 -0.63 14.94
C ARG A 32 8.07 -0.55 13.98
N GLN A 33 8.34 -0.77 12.69
CA GLN A 33 7.52 -1.77 12.03
C GLN A 33 7.89 -3.08 12.71
N ASP A 34 7.07 -3.54 13.65
CA ASP A 34 7.23 -4.86 14.23
C ASP A 34 7.28 -5.86 13.07
N ALA A 35 8.44 -6.49 12.86
CA ALA A 35 8.58 -7.55 11.87
C ALA A 35 7.47 -8.58 12.10
N GLY A 36 6.72 -8.92 11.04
CA GLY A 36 5.58 -9.84 11.12
C GLY A 36 4.23 -9.23 11.49
N VAL A 37 4.05 -7.90 11.45
CA VAL A 37 2.68 -7.32 11.47
C VAL A 37 2.03 -7.54 10.10
N PRO A 38 0.82 -8.14 10.04
CA PRO A 38 0.20 -8.49 8.77
C PRO A 38 -0.20 -7.23 8.00
N VAL A 39 0.16 -7.15 6.72
CA VAL A 39 -0.21 -6.03 5.83
C VAL A 39 -1.39 -6.44 4.95
N PHE A 40 -2.44 -5.62 4.88
CA PHE A 40 -3.58 -5.86 3.98
C PHE A 40 -3.81 -4.71 3.02
N TYR A 41 -4.41 -5.04 1.88
CA TYR A 41 -4.84 -4.08 0.89
C TYR A 41 -6.35 -3.95 0.92
N TYR A 42 -6.84 -2.74 0.67
CA TYR A 42 -8.28 -2.49 0.60
C TYR A 42 -8.62 -1.47 -0.49
N ASP A 43 -9.89 -1.46 -0.86
CA ASP A 43 -10.49 -0.46 -1.71
C ASP A 43 -11.86 -0.09 -1.16
N ILE A 44 -12.16 1.21 -1.09
CA ILE A 44 -13.47 1.72 -0.68
C ILE A 44 -14.08 2.49 -1.86
N SER A 45 -15.33 2.18 -2.18
CA SER A 45 -16.04 2.85 -3.28
C SER A 45 -17.49 3.13 -2.94
N ASN A 46 -18.00 4.27 -3.46
CA ASN A 46 -19.34 4.74 -3.18
C ASN A 46 -20.26 4.69 -4.41
N PHE A 47 -21.37 3.97 -4.26
CA PHE A 47 -22.44 3.76 -5.26
C PHE A 47 -23.81 4.14 -4.68
N ALA A 48 -24.83 4.26 -5.52
CA ALA A 48 -26.20 4.44 -5.04
C ALA A 48 -26.76 3.12 -4.49
N ALA A 49 -27.31 3.16 -3.28
CA ALA A 49 -28.07 2.04 -2.74
C ALA A 49 -29.39 1.85 -3.52
N ASP A 50 -29.97 0.67 -3.40
CA ASP A 50 -31.28 0.38 -4.01
C ASP A 50 -32.40 1.11 -3.25
N SER A 51 -32.31 1.14 -1.92
CA SER A 51 -33.21 1.88 -1.04
C SER A 51 -33.11 3.40 -1.25
N ALA A 52 -34.26 4.06 -1.38
CA ALA A 52 -34.32 5.50 -1.51
C ALA A 52 -33.76 6.18 -0.25
N GLY A 53 -32.85 7.15 -0.44
CA GLY A 53 -32.25 7.92 0.66
C GLY A 53 -30.93 7.35 1.20
N LEU A 54 -30.58 6.10 0.90
CA LEU A 54 -29.30 5.51 1.29
C LEU A 54 -28.25 5.61 0.20
N SER A 55 -27.00 5.46 0.62
CA SER A 55 -25.79 5.43 -0.19
C SER A 55 -25.05 4.15 0.12
N ARG A 56 -24.56 3.45 -0.90
CA ARG A 56 -23.87 2.18 -0.77
C ARG A 56 -22.37 2.39 -0.71
N MET A 57 -21.75 1.82 0.29
CA MET A 57 -20.29 1.72 0.42
C MET A 57 -19.89 0.27 0.20
N TYR A 58 -19.03 0.04 -0.78
CA TYR A 58 -18.33 -1.23 -0.92
C TYR A 58 -16.94 -1.11 -0.30
N ILE A 59 -16.56 -2.13 0.45
CA ILE A 59 -15.20 -2.30 0.96
C ILE A 59 -14.70 -3.64 0.46
N ASN A 60 -13.65 -3.60 -0.35
CA ASN A 60 -12.98 -4.78 -0.87
C ASN A 60 -11.63 -4.92 -0.17
N MET A 61 -11.30 -6.11 0.31
CA MET A 61 -10.05 -6.36 1.03
C MET A 61 -9.32 -7.54 0.40
N LYS A 62 -7.99 -7.48 0.41
CA LYS A 62 -7.09 -8.53 -0.07
C LYS A 62 -6.02 -8.78 0.97
N VAL A 63 -5.87 -10.06 1.31
CA VAL A 63 -4.78 -10.57 2.15
C VAL A 63 -4.09 -11.67 1.40
N SER A 64 -2.78 -11.52 1.24
CA SER A 64 -1.92 -12.52 0.61
C SER A 64 -1.35 -13.46 1.67
N ASN A 65 -0.91 -14.65 1.28
CA ASN A 65 -0.41 -15.62 2.24
C ASN A 65 0.91 -15.17 2.89
N ASP A 66 1.78 -14.47 2.15
CA ASP A 66 3.08 -13.95 2.61
C ASP A 66 3.01 -12.98 3.80
N VAL A 67 1.81 -12.49 4.15
CA VAL A 67 1.60 -11.59 5.30
C VAL A 67 0.99 -12.29 6.52
N LEU A 68 0.70 -13.59 6.43
CA LEU A 68 0.06 -14.39 7.48
C LEU A 68 1.04 -15.39 8.08
N GLN A 69 0.90 -15.68 9.37
CA GLN A 69 1.63 -16.75 10.02
C GLN A 69 0.92 -18.09 9.76
N PHE A 70 1.57 -18.97 9.01
CA PHE A 70 1.10 -20.34 8.82
C PHE A 70 1.69 -21.28 9.88
N LEU A 71 0.86 -22.19 10.38
CA LEU A 71 1.22 -23.31 11.23
C LEU A 71 1.04 -24.63 10.47
N LYS A 72 1.93 -25.60 10.72
CA LYS A 72 1.84 -26.92 10.11
C LYS A 72 0.70 -27.73 10.75
N ILE A 73 -0.12 -28.36 9.92
CA ILE A 73 -1.18 -29.29 10.30
C ILE A 73 -0.93 -30.66 9.66
N GLU A 74 -1.73 -31.69 9.99
CA GLU A 74 -1.54 -33.06 9.47
C GLU A 74 -1.43 -33.12 7.94
N ASN A 75 -2.27 -32.34 7.23
CA ASN A 75 -2.36 -32.34 5.77
C ASN A 75 -2.09 -30.96 5.14
N GLY A 76 -1.04 -30.28 5.61
CA GLY A 76 -0.55 -29.03 5.01
C GLY A 76 -0.27 -27.94 6.04
N PHE A 77 -0.70 -26.72 5.73
CA PHE A 77 -0.48 -25.54 6.55
C PHE A 77 -1.76 -24.72 6.64
N GLU A 78 -2.00 -24.13 7.81
CA GLU A 78 -3.15 -23.27 8.09
C GLU A 78 -2.71 -21.96 8.73
N ALA A 79 -3.34 -20.85 8.34
CA ALA A 79 -3.27 -19.57 9.04
C ALA A 79 -4.68 -19.08 9.38
N GLU A 80 -4.93 -18.66 10.62
CA GLU A 80 -6.19 -18.03 11.02
C GLU A 80 -6.01 -16.52 11.18
N TYR A 81 -6.94 -15.74 10.62
CA TYR A 81 -6.91 -14.28 10.72
C TYR A 81 -8.32 -13.70 10.91
N GLU A 82 -8.40 -12.53 11.54
CA GLU A 82 -9.63 -11.78 11.77
C GLU A 82 -9.59 -10.45 11.02
N PHE A 83 -10.64 -10.18 10.26
CA PHE A 83 -10.90 -8.84 9.73
C PHE A 83 -11.96 -8.15 10.54
N SER A 84 -11.74 -6.88 10.85
CA SER A 84 -12.77 -6.00 11.39
C SER A 84 -12.90 -4.72 10.60
N VAL A 85 -14.15 -4.29 10.45
CA VAL A 85 -14.56 -3.00 9.90
C VAL A 85 -15.43 -2.32 10.93
N VAL A 86 -15.06 -1.11 11.31
CA VAL A 86 -15.86 -0.23 12.18
C VAL A 86 -16.11 1.07 11.45
N ILE A 87 -17.37 1.49 11.39
CA ILE A 87 -17.79 2.70 10.68
C ILE A 87 -18.34 3.68 11.70
N LEU A 88 -17.65 4.80 11.87
CA LEU A 88 -18.01 5.87 12.79
C LEU A 88 -18.64 7.05 12.03
N ASN A 89 -19.67 7.65 12.59
CA ASN A 89 -20.23 8.90 12.09
C ASN A 89 -19.30 10.09 12.39
N LYS A 90 -19.72 11.30 12.01
CA LYS A 90 -18.97 12.55 12.25
C LYS A 90 -18.79 12.90 13.75
N ASP A 91 -19.64 12.36 14.61
CA ASP A 91 -19.68 12.62 16.06
C ASP A 91 -18.83 11.59 16.83
N GLY A 92 -18.34 10.56 16.14
CA GLY A 92 -17.50 9.49 16.69
C GLY A 92 -18.27 8.22 17.06
N ASP A 93 -19.59 8.19 16.91
CA ASP A 93 -20.40 7.02 17.25
C ASP A 93 -20.30 5.95 16.17
N GLN A 94 -20.20 4.69 16.58
CA GLN A 94 -20.28 3.57 15.67
C GLN A 94 -21.70 3.42 15.14
N VAL A 95 -21.84 3.53 13.81
CA VAL A 95 -23.12 3.36 13.10
C VAL A 95 -23.24 2.01 12.42
N GLU A 96 -22.10 1.37 12.11
CA GLU A 96 -22.07 0.00 11.63
C GLU A 96 -20.71 -0.65 11.89
N GLY A 97 -20.64 -1.97 11.85
CA GLY A 97 -19.38 -2.70 11.81
C GLY A 97 -19.57 -4.20 11.56
N LYS A 98 -18.51 -4.84 11.08
CA LYS A 98 -18.46 -6.30 10.90
C LYS A 98 -17.10 -6.80 11.37
N SER A 99 -17.09 -7.94 12.06
CA SER A 99 -15.87 -8.69 12.34
C SER A 99 -16.07 -10.15 11.98
N PHE A 100 -15.09 -10.76 11.34
CA PHE A 100 -15.16 -12.17 10.96
C PHE A 100 -13.78 -12.80 10.87
N ARG A 101 -13.70 -14.05 11.35
CA ARG A 101 -12.52 -14.90 11.26
C ARG A 101 -12.54 -15.75 10.02
N ARG A 102 -11.36 -16.02 9.49
CA ARG A 102 -11.14 -16.84 8.29
C ARG A 102 -9.88 -17.68 8.48
N LYS A 103 -9.83 -18.76 7.72
CA LYS A 103 -8.68 -19.64 7.63
C LYS A 103 -8.17 -19.66 6.19
N ALA A 104 -6.87 -19.54 6.01
CA ALA A 104 -6.18 -19.87 4.78
C ALA A 104 -5.54 -21.24 4.95
N ILE A 105 -5.84 -22.18 4.05
CA ILE A 105 -5.28 -23.54 4.09
C ILE A 105 -4.57 -23.79 2.78
N VAL A 106 -3.34 -24.27 2.85
CA VAL A 106 -2.50 -24.64 1.71
C VAL A 106 -1.82 -25.98 1.96
N HIS A 107 -1.38 -26.67 0.91
CA HIS A 107 -0.85 -28.03 1.03
C HIS A 107 0.68 -28.07 0.99
N ARG A 108 1.31 -27.09 0.33
CA ARG A 108 2.76 -27.02 0.18
C ARG A 108 3.34 -25.82 0.91
N TYR A 109 4.57 -25.96 1.39
CA TYR A 109 5.21 -24.93 2.19
C TYR A 109 5.42 -23.63 1.38
N GLU A 110 5.73 -23.74 0.09
CA GLU A 110 5.99 -22.59 -0.79
C GLU A 110 4.74 -21.71 -0.95
N GLU A 111 3.55 -22.29 -0.80
CA GLU A 111 2.27 -21.57 -0.90
C GLU A 111 2.02 -20.67 0.31
N THR A 112 2.64 -20.96 1.45
CA THR A 112 2.52 -20.14 2.69
C THR A 112 3.20 -18.78 2.54
N ASN A 113 4.23 -18.68 1.70
CA ASN A 113 4.98 -17.44 1.47
C ASN A 113 4.59 -16.76 0.14
N SER A 114 3.47 -17.16 -0.46
CA SER A 114 3.07 -16.65 -1.77
C SER A 114 2.28 -15.34 -1.67
N ASN A 115 2.77 -14.30 -2.35
CA ASN A 115 2.00 -13.06 -2.55
C ASN A 115 0.91 -13.17 -3.64
N GLN A 116 0.93 -14.28 -4.41
CA GLN A 116 0.02 -14.58 -5.51
C GLN A 116 -1.19 -15.39 -5.07
N ILE A 117 -1.08 -16.14 -3.98
CA ILE A 117 -2.21 -16.79 -3.32
C ILE A 117 -2.76 -15.82 -2.28
N TYR A 118 -4.03 -15.48 -2.41
CA TYR A 118 -4.66 -14.46 -1.58
C TYR A 118 -6.15 -14.75 -1.39
N GLN A 119 -6.70 -14.18 -0.33
CA GLN A 119 -8.12 -14.18 -0.06
C GLN A 119 -8.69 -12.78 -0.30
N LEU A 120 -9.80 -12.73 -1.05
CA LEU A 120 -10.58 -11.52 -1.28
C LEU A 120 -11.82 -11.51 -0.39
N GLN A 121 -12.17 -10.34 0.13
CA GLN A 121 -13.39 -10.13 0.87
C GLN A 121 -14.15 -8.92 0.32
N HIS A 122 -15.46 -9.07 0.19
CA HIS A 122 -16.36 -8.06 -0.34
C HIS A 122 -17.42 -7.74 0.71
N LEU A 123 -17.43 -6.50 1.20
CA LEU A 123 -18.39 -6.01 2.17
C LEU A 123 -19.21 -4.88 1.57
N GLN A 124 -20.49 -4.86 1.91
CA GLN A 124 -21.45 -3.83 1.51
C GLN A 124 -22.12 -3.24 2.74
N PHE A 125 -22.19 -1.91 2.79
CA PHE A 125 -22.90 -1.14 3.81
C PHE A 125 -23.78 -0.08 3.13
N ASP A 126 -25.09 -0.09 3.42
CA ASP A 126 -26.02 0.92 2.93
C ASP A 126 -26.32 1.91 4.07
N LEU A 127 -25.76 3.11 3.96
CA LEU A 127 -25.76 4.14 5.01
C LEU A 127 -26.34 5.45 4.50
N LEU A 128 -26.74 6.35 5.41
CA LEU A 128 -27.17 7.70 5.02
C LEU A 128 -26.01 8.47 4.35
N PRO A 129 -26.28 9.32 3.34
CA PRO A 129 -25.28 10.25 2.81
C PRO A 129 -24.67 11.11 3.94
N GLY A 130 -23.35 11.17 4.03
CA GLY A 130 -22.67 11.76 5.18
C GLY A 130 -21.16 11.62 5.14
N LYS A 131 -20.49 12.08 6.19
CA LYS A 131 -19.05 11.87 6.40
C LYS A 131 -18.88 10.76 7.45
N TYR A 132 -17.94 9.86 7.20
CA TYR A 132 -17.65 8.71 8.05
C TYR A 132 -16.15 8.51 8.20
N ASP A 133 -15.75 8.04 9.37
CA ASP A 133 -14.45 7.44 9.59
C ASP A 133 -14.61 5.91 9.49
N VAL A 134 -13.91 5.28 8.55
CA VAL A 134 -13.91 3.83 8.35
C VAL A 134 -12.61 3.27 8.89
N ILE A 135 -12.70 2.42 9.89
CA ILE A 135 -11.57 1.77 10.53
C ILE A 135 -11.55 0.32 10.07
N LEU A 136 -10.48 -0.07 9.40
CA LEU A 136 -10.21 -1.43 8.94
C LEU A 136 -9.09 -2.01 9.79
N ALA A 137 -9.23 -3.24 10.26
CA ALA A 137 -8.13 -3.95 10.90
C ALA A 137 -8.02 -5.40 10.40
N LEU A 138 -6.78 -5.88 10.33
CA LEU A 138 -6.43 -7.27 10.13
C LEU A 138 -5.60 -7.74 11.32
N THR A 139 -6.02 -8.81 11.95
CA THR A 139 -5.31 -9.44 13.05
C THR A 139 -4.95 -10.87 12.65
N ASP A 140 -3.67 -11.19 12.73
CA ASP A 140 -3.20 -12.57 12.64
C ASP A 140 -3.48 -13.27 13.97
N MET A 141 -4.21 -14.38 13.93
CA MET A 141 -4.74 -15.00 15.16
C MET A 141 -3.71 -15.86 15.88
N ASP A 142 -2.60 -16.22 15.25
CA ASP A 142 -1.54 -16.99 15.88
C ASP A 142 -0.55 -16.07 16.60
N THR A 143 -0.08 -15.03 15.92
CA THR A 143 0.85 -14.04 16.48
C THR A 143 0.17 -12.95 17.30
N LYS A 144 -1.15 -12.78 17.16
CA LYS A 144 -1.97 -11.67 17.70
C LYS A 144 -1.56 -10.28 17.22
N LYS A 145 -0.64 -10.19 16.25
CA LYS A 145 -0.25 -8.91 15.65
C LYS A 145 -1.38 -8.39 14.78
N SER A 146 -1.62 -7.09 14.89
CA SER A 146 -2.71 -6.42 14.17
C SER A 146 -2.20 -5.21 13.43
N SER A 147 -2.74 -4.97 12.23
CA SER A 147 -2.59 -3.71 11.52
C SER A 147 -3.94 -3.04 11.36
N GLN A 148 -3.94 -1.71 11.47
CA GLN A 148 -5.14 -0.89 11.36
C GLN A 148 -4.96 0.21 10.31
N ARG A 149 -6.04 0.56 9.63
CA ARG A 149 -6.12 1.66 8.66
C ARG A 149 -7.39 2.46 8.93
N LYS A 150 -7.27 3.79 8.94
CA LYS A 150 -8.38 4.71 9.17
C LYS A 150 -8.57 5.60 7.94
N GLU A 151 -9.74 5.53 7.34
CA GLU A 151 -10.10 6.27 6.13
C GLU A 151 -11.24 7.24 6.36
N LYS A 152 -11.13 8.43 5.79
CA LYS A 152 -12.19 9.44 5.83
C LYS A 152 -13.01 9.40 4.55
N ILE A 153 -14.27 8.98 4.63
CA ILE A 153 -15.13 8.76 3.47
C ILE A 153 -16.32 9.72 3.52
N LYS A 154 -16.71 10.24 2.34
CA LYS A 154 -17.95 11.02 2.17
C LYS A 154 -18.90 10.28 1.24
N LEU A 155 -19.96 9.72 1.79
CA LEU A 155 -21.02 9.07 1.02
C LEU A 155 -21.94 10.11 0.39
N ARG A 156 -22.16 9.99 -0.93
CA ARG A 156 -22.92 10.94 -1.74
C ARG A 156 -24.41 10.60 -1.69
N ASN A 157 -25.25 11.64 -1.84
CA ASN A 157 -26.65 11.46 -2.16
C ASN A 157 -26.81 11.46 -3.70
N PHE A 158 -26.91 10.28 -4.29
CA PHE A 158 -27.00 10.12 -5.75
C PHE A 158 -28.33 10.58 -6.34
N ARG A 159 -29.37 10.76 -5.51
CA ARG A 159 -30.71 11.23 -5.91
C ARG A 159 -30.87 12.75 -5.89
N LYS A 160 -29.93 13.48 -5.26
CA LYS A 160 -30.00 14.94 -5.14
C LYS A 160 -29.75 15.66 -6.46
N GLU A 161 -28.80 15.16 -7.25
CA GLU A 161 -28.37 15.82 -8.48
C GLU A 161 -29.09 15.27 -9.72
N ALA A 162 -29.23 16.13 -10.74
CA ALA A 162 -29.83 15.74 -12.02
C ALA A 162 -28.98 14.75 -12.84
N LEU A 163 -27.70 14.60 -12.48
CA LEU A 163 -26.77 13.62 -13.01
C LEU A 163 -25.78 13.32 -11.88
N SER A 164 -25.62 12.05 -11.53
CA SER A 164 -24.60 11.60 -10.59
C SER A 164 -23.82 10.42 -11.19
N VAL A 165 -22.58 10.24 -10.79
CA VAL A 165 -21.74 9.10 -11.20
C VAL A 165 -21.12 8.50 -9.94
N SER A 166 -21.14 7.18 -9.83
CA SER A 166 -20.46 6.44 -8.76
C SER A 166 -18.95 6.66 -8.79
N ASP A 167 -18.25 6.09 -7.81
CA ASP A 167 -16.82 5.87 -8.00
C ASP A 167 -16.61 4.84 -9.11
N ILE A 168 -15.44 4.92 -9.73
CA ILE A 168 -14.97 3.91 -10.69
C ILE A 168 -14.52 2.71 -9.85
N LEU A 169 -14.79 1.48 -10.27
CA LEU A 169 -14.25 0.25 -9.70
C LEU A 169 -13.51 -0.50 -10.80
N PHE A 170 -12.27 -0.93 -10.55
CA PHE A 170 -11.55 -1.75 -11.51
C PHE A 170 -11.82 -3.22 -11.24
N VAL A 171 -12.17 -3.96 -12.30
CA VAL A 171 -12.66 -5.33 -12.18
C VAL A 171 -12.03 -6.23 -13.23
N GLU A 172 -11.75 -7.47 -12.84
CA GLU A 172 -11.48 -8.56 -13.78
C GLU A 172 -12.80 -9.08 -14.34
N ARG A 173 -12.92 -9.21 -15.66
CA ARG A 173 -14.11 -9.81 -16.30
C ARG A 173 -13.91 -11.32 -16.38
N LYS A 174 -14.11 -12.04 -15.27
CA LYS A 174 -14.05 -13.51 -15.26
C LYS A 174 -15.38 -14.18 -15.62
N ASN A 175 -16.53 -13.52 -15.40
CA ASN A 175 -17.84 -14.01 -15.81
C ASN A 175 -18.61 -12.92 -16.56
N VAL A 176 -19.07 -13.24 -17.77
CA VAL A 176 -19.62 -12.30 -18.75
C VAL A 176 -21.12 -12.01 -18.50
N ASP A 177 -21.79 -12.85 -17.71
CA ASP A 177 -23.26 -12.90 -17.65
C ASP A 177 -23.90 -12.33 -16.38
N SER A 178 -23.13 -12.06 -15.33
CA SER A 178 -23.66 -11.46 -14.11
C SER A 178 -23.56 -9.93 -14.15
N MET A 179 -24.70 -9.26 -14.34
CA MET A 179 -24.80 -7.79 -14.29
C MET A 179 -24.67 -7.21 -12.87
N ASN A 180 -24.29 -7.98 -11.85
CA ASN A 180 -24.27 -7.54 -10.45
C ASN A 180 -22.85 -7.25 -9.95
N VAL A 181 -22.70 -6.16 -9.19
CA VAL A 181 -21.43 -5.70 -8.62
C VAL A 181 -20.83 -6.74 -7.66
N SER A 182 -21.69 -7.54 -7.02
CA SER A 182 -21.30 -8.65 -6.14
C SER A 182 -20.53 -9.76 -6.86
N ASP A 183 -20.70 -9.88 -8.18
CA ASP A 183 -20.09 -10.92 -9.00
C ASP A 183 -18.85 -10.39 -9.74
N LEU A 184 -18.50 -9.12 -9.51
CA LEU A 184 -17.28 -8.53 -10.01
C LEU A 184 -16.13 -8.94 -9.09
N SER A 185 -14.98 -9.27 -9.66
CA SER A 185 -13.72 -9.47 -8.92
C SER A 185 -12.96 -8.13 -8.89
N PRO A 186 -13.19 -7.25 -7.90
CA PRO A 186 -12.52 -5.97 -7.82
C PRO A 186 -11.03 -6.16 -7.63
N GLN A 187 -10.27 -5.36 -8.35
CA GLN A 187 -8.81 -5.31 -8.21
C GLN A 187 -8.49 -4.51 -6.95
N VAL A 188 -8.23 -5.24 -5.87
CA VAL A 188 -7.81 -4.67 -4.59
C VAL A 188 -6.31 -4.45 -4.64
N ARG A 189 -5.92 -3.21 -4.36
CA ARG A 189 -4.74 -2.54 -4.90
C ARG A 189 -4.94 -2.28 -6.38
N GLU A 190 -4.86 -1.00 -6.72
CA GLU A 190 -4.84 -0.43 -8.05
C GLU A 190 -3.96 -1.17 -9.09
N SER A 191 -3.16 -2.18 -8.71
CA SER A 191 -2.30 -3.01 -9.55
C SER A 191 -3.05 -4.05 -10.39
N ILE A 192 -2.88 -3.99 -11.71
CA ILE A 192 -3.40 -4.98 -12.67
C ILE A 192 -2.26 -5.88 -13.15
N SER A 193 -2.54 -7.16 -13.35
CA SER A 193 -1.62 -8.10 -14.02
C SER A 193 -1.28 -7.64 -15.43
N ASP A 194 0.01 -7.59 -15.76
CA ASP A 194 0.48 -7.49 -17.15
C ASP A 194 -0.02 -8.65 -18.04
N THR A 195 -0.42 -9.79 -17.46
CA THR A 195 -1.00 -10.89 -18.26
C THR A 195 -2.34 -10.52 -18.91
N SER A 196 -3.04 -9.50 -18.40
CA SER A 196 -4.30 -9.00 -18.97
C SER A 196 -4.05 -7.68 -19.70
N LYS A 197 -3.94 -7.74 -21.04
CA LYS A 197 -3.81 -6.52 -21.88
C LYS A 197 -5.00 -5.55 -21.75
N ILE A 198 -6.13 -6.03 -21.21
CA ILE A 198 -7.36 -5.26 -21.04
C ILE A 198 -7.81 -5.36 -19.59
N MET A 199 -8.07 -4.21 -18.98
CA MET A 199 -8.78 -4.06 -17.70
C MET A 199 -10.18 -3.51 -17.94
N PHE A 200 -11.13 -3.77 -17.04
CA PHE A 200 -12.45 -3.13 -17.09
C PHE A 200 -12.61 -2.10 -15.96
N ALA A 201 -12.99 -0.88 -16.33
CA ALA A 201 -13.46 0.13 -15.39
C ALA A 201 -15.00 0.06 -15.32
N TYR A 202 -15.52 -0.36 -14.18
CA TYR A 202 -16.93 -0.38 -13.86
C TYR A 202 -17.35 0.91 -13.19
N LEU A 203 -18.50 1.46 -13.60
CA LEU A 203 -19.14 2.59 -12.95
C LEU A 203 -20.64 2.57 -13.20
N GLU A 204 -21.38 3.30 -12.38
CA GLU A 204 -22.81 3.53 -12.55
C GLU A 204 -23.07 5.02 -12.75
N VAL A 205 -23.94 5.32 -13.71
CA VAL A 205 -24.45 6.67 -13.94
C VAL A 205 -25.91 6.73 -13.54
N TYR A 206 -26.26 7.74 -12.74
CA TYR A 206 -27.59 7.95 -12.20
C TYR A 206 -28.18 9.24 -12.75
N SER A 207 -29.39 9.19 -13.29
CA SER A 207 -30.11 10.39 -13.71
C SER A 207 -31.61 10.16 -13.64
N PRO A 208 -32.39 11.07 -13.04
CA PRO A 208 -33.84 11.03 -13.06
C PRO A 208 -34.43 11.65 -14.34
N LYS A 209 -33.63 12.36 -15.15
CA LYS A 209 -34.11 13.13 -16.30
C LYS A 209 -34.19 12.31 -17.59
N ALA A 210 -35.17 12.63 -18.43
CA ALA A 210 -35.35 12.07 -19.75
C ALA A 210 -34.31 12.65 -20.74
N PHE A 211 -33.31 11.84 -21.05
CA PHE A 211 -32.43 11.99 -22.22
C PHE A 211 -31.95 10.59 -22.60
N ASP A 212 -31.68 10.36 -23.88
CA ASP A 212 -31.53 8.99 -24.38
C ASP A 212 -30.10 8.46 -24.25
N THR A 213 -29.10 9.34 -24.27
CA THR A 213 -27.68 8.93 -24.28
C THR A 213 -26.81 9.73 -23.33
N TYR A 214 -25.81 9.06 -22.78
CA TYR A 214 -24.69 9.66 -22.06
C TYR A 214 -23.51 9.82 -23.01
N LYS A 215 -22.93 11.02 -23.08
CA LYS A 215 -21.67 11.27 -23.79
C LYS A 215 -20.52 11.21 -22.79
N ILE A 216 -19.65 10.22 -22.93
CA ILE A 216 -18.55 9.97 -22.00
C ILE A 216 -17.23 10.22 -22.71
N LYS A 217 -16.45 11.15 -22.18
CA LYS A 217 -15.07 11.36 -22.58
C LYS A 217 -14.17 10.84 -21.46
N TYR A 218 -13.27 9.91 -21.78
CA TYR A 218 -12.31 9.40 -20.81
C TYR A 218 -10.87 9.55 -21.29
N ALA A 219 -9.95 9.66 -20.34
CA ALA A 219 -8.53 9.82 -20.60
C ALA A 219 -7.69 9.10 -19.54
N ILE A 220 -6.55 8.55 -19.96
CA ILE A 220 -5.52 7.99 -19.09
C ILE A 220 -4.38 9.01 -19.01
N LEU A 221 -3.97 9.36 -17.80
CA LEU A 221 -2.85 10.25 -17.54
C LEU A 221 -1.78 9.53 -16.74
N ASN A 222 -0.51 9.83 -17.00
CA ASN A 222 0.59 9.40 -16.12
C ASN A 222 0.72 10.32 -14.88
N PHE A 223 1.68 10.01 -14.01
CA PHE A 223 1.97 10.80 -12.80
C PHE A 223 2.31 12.28 -13.08
N ARG A 224 2.98 12.57 -14.22
CA ARG A 224 3.26 13.94 -14.70
C ARG A 224 2.05 14.65 -15.30
N LYS A 225 0.85 14.07 -15.19
CA LYS A 225 -0.41 14.56 -15.80
C LYS A 225 -0.36 14.62 -17.34
N LYS A 226 0.63 13.99 -18.00
CA LYS A 226 0.64 13.81 -19.45
C LYS A 226 -0.46 12.82 -19.81
N ARG A 227 -1.32 13.22 -20.73
CA ARG A 227 -2.39 12.39 -21.28
C ARG A 227 -1.81 11.41 -22.29
N LEU A 228 -2.01 10.13 -22.04
CA LEU A 228 -1.53 9.02 -22.87
C LEU A 228 -2.62 8.53 -23.81
N LEU A 229 -3.85 8.47 -23.30
CA LEU A 229 -5.03 8.03 -24.06
C LEU A 229 -6.15 9.05 -23.90
N GLN A 230 -6.98 9.20 -24.93
CA GLN A 230 -8.28 9.84 -24.82
C GLN A 230 -9.28 9.24 -25.81
N LYS A 231 -10.45 8.86 -25.32
CA LYS A 231 -11.54 8.33 -26.14
C LYS A 231 -12.86 9.02 -25.80
N LYS A 232 -13.81 8.98 -26.73
CA LYS A 232 -15.18 9.45 -26.57
C LYS A 232 -16.12 8.31 -26.96
N ILE A 233 -17.14 8.07 -26.17
CA ILE A 233 -18.15 7.05 -26.41
C ILE A 233 -19.54 7.62 -26.06
N GLU A 234 -20.57 7.02 -26.64
CA GLU A 234 -21.96 7.28 -26.30
C GLU A 234 -22.59 5.99 -25.75
N ILE A 235 -23.28 6.10 -24.62
CA ILE A 235 -23.91 4.96 -23.94
C ILE A 235 -25.42 5.24 -23.81
N PRO A 236 -26.30 4.36 -24.31
CA PRO A 236 -27.74 4.49 -24.11
C PRO A 236 -28.11 4.48 -22.63
N LYS A 237 -29.07 5.33 -22.25
CA LYS A 237 -29.65 5.32 -20.91
C LYS A 237 -30.62 4.15 -20.77
N THR A 238 -30.46 3.37 -19.71
CA THR A 238 -31.23 2.13 -19.45
C THR A 238 -32.25 2.26 -18.32
N GLY A 239 -32.47 3.47 -17.79
CA GLY A 239 -33.34 3.71 -16.64
C GLY A 239 -32.70 4.68 -15.64
N TRP A 240 -33.18 4.71 -14.40
CA TRP A 240 -32.60 5.55 -13.33
C TRP A 240 -31.09 5.33 -13.16
N ARG A 241 -30.67 4.06 -13.23
CA ARG A 241 -29.29 3.58 -13.09
C ARG A 241 -28.85 2.94 -14.41
N THR A 242 -27.71 3.37 -14.93
CA THR A 242 -27.05 2.76 -16.10
C THR A 242 -25.67 2.25 -15.67
N LYS A 243 -25.48 0.94 -15.78
CA LYS A 243 -24.22 0.24 -15.48
C LYS A 243 -23.32 0.31 -16.70
N ILE A 244 -22.06 0.70 -16.51
CA ILE A 244 -21.12 0.91 -17.61
C ILE A 244 -19.83 0.13 -17.32
N PHE A 245 -19.42 -0.67 -18.30
CA PHE A 245 -18.14 -1.38 -18.30
C PHE A 245 -17.28 -0.81 -19.42
N LEU A 246 -16.19 -0.15 -19.05
CA LEU A 246 -15.26 0.43 -20.01
C LEU A 246 -14.03 -0.45 -20.14
N PRO A 247 -13.76 -1.06 -21.31
CA PRO A 247 -12.48 -1.71 -21.55
C PRO A 247 -11.39 -0.65 -21.63
N ILE A 248 -10.37 -0.82 -20.80
CA ILE A 248 -9.17 -0.01 -20.71
C ILE A 248 -8.03 -0.88 -21.21
N ASP A 249 -7.53 -0.54 -22.40
CA ASP A 249 -6.32 -1.14 -22.94
C ASP A 249 -5.12 -0.64 -22.15
N ILE A 250 -4.41 -1.57 -21.53
CA ILE A 250 -3.21 -1.31 -20.73
C ILE A 250 -1.96 -1.97 -21.34
N GLY A 251 -2.07 -2.65 -22.49
CA GLY A 251 -0.96 -3.41 -23.07
C GLY A 251 0.25 -2.56 -23.49
N ASP A 252 0.02 -1.30 -23.82
CA ASP A 252 1.08 -0.32 -24.17
C ASP A 252 1.49 0.56 -22.97
N LEU A 253 0.92 0.33 -21.78
CA LEU A 253 1.26 1.08 -20.57
C LEU A 253 2.39 0.35 -19.83
N GLY A 254 3.52 1.03 -19.63
CA GLY A 254 4.59 0.52 -18.77
C GLY A 254 4.18 0.39 -17.29
N MET A 255 5.02 -0.23 -16.48
CA MET A 255 4.78 -0.32 -15.03
C MET A 255 4.87 1.04 -14.36
N ALA A 256 3.73 1.63 -14.03
CA ALA A 256 3.64 2.90 -13.35
C ALA A 256 2.25 3.11 -12.75
N ARG A 257 2.13 4.18 -11.95
CA ARG A 257 0.84 4.71 -11.51
C ARG A 257 0.24 5.64 -12.57
N TYR A 258 -1.01 5.39 -12.90
CA TYR A 258 -1.83 6.12 -13.84
C TYR A 258 -3.09 6.68 -13.18
N ARG A 259 -3.76 7.57 -13.89
CA ARG A 259 -5.05 8.14 -13.48
C ARG A 259 -6.03 8.04 -14.64
N LEU A 260 -7.13 7.34 -14.43
CA LEU A 260 -8.28 7.32 -15.33
C LEU A 260 -9.21 8.49 -14.96
N LYS A 261 -9.44 9.41 -15.89
CA LYS A 261 -10.40 10.51 -15.75
C LYS A 261 -11.58 10.29 -16.68
N LEU A 262 -12.80 10.42 -16.18
CA LEU A 262 -14.03 10.42 -16.95
C LEU A 262 -14.75 11.76 -16.82
N ASP A 263 -15.31 12.20 -17.94
CA ASP A 263 -16.21 13.33 -18.07
C ASP A 263 -17.50 12.81 -18.70
N VAL A 264 -18.52 12.65 -17.86
CA VAL A 264 -19.83 12.10 -18.22
C VAL A 264 -20.81 13.25 -18.40
N ARG A 265 -21.45 13.32 -19.57
CA ARG A 265 -22.49 14.31 -19.88
C ARG A 265 -23.82 13.64 -20.17
N GLY A 266 -24.89 14.19 -19.58
CA GLY A 266 -26.27 13.80 -19.82
C GLY A 266 -27.12 15.06 -19.96
N GLY A 267 -27.68 15.30 -21.15
CA GLY A 267 -28.30 16.58 -21.51
C GLY A 267 -27.34 17.77 -21.29
N LYS A 268 -27.78 18.78 -20.52
CA LYS A 268 -26.95 19.95 -20.15
C LYS A 268 -26.08 19.75 -18.91
N LYS A 269 -26.16 18.59 -18.26
CA LYS A 269 -25.44 18.30 -17.01
C LYS A 269 -24.17 17.50 -17.28
N ARG A 270 -23.19 17.67 -16.40
CA ARG A 270 -21.86 17.11 -16.52
C ARG A 270 -21.33 16.72 -15.15
N GLN A 271 -20.73 15.54 -15.06
CA GLN A 271 -20.03 15.07 -13.87
C GLN A 271 -18.66 14.53 -14.27
N LYS A 272 -17.64 14.86 -13.45
CA LYS A 272 -16.30 14.30 -13.60
C LYS A 272 -16.03 13.35 -12.46
N VAL A 273 -15.44 12.20 -12.78
CA VAL A 273 -14.93 11.25 -11.79
C VAL A 273 -13.53 10.82 -12.23
N GLU A 274 -12.69 10.51 -11.27
CA GLU A 274 -11.35 10.01 -11.55
C GLU A 274 -10.94 8.97 -10.52
N ARG A 275 -10.07 8.07 -10.94
CA ARG A 275 -9.49 7.07 -10.06
C ARG A 275 -8.09 6.73 -10.53
N PHE A 276 -7.20 6.49 -9.58
CA PHE A 276 -5.86 6.02 -9.89
C PHE A 276 -5.88 4.51 -10.13
N PHE A 277 -4.97 4.05 -10.97
CA PHE A 277 -4.65 2.63 -11.11
C PHE A 277 -3.14 2.49 -11.31
N GLN A 278 -2.62 1.30 -11.13
CA GLN A 278 -1.23 0.94 -11.32
C GLN A 278 -1.17 -0.22 -12.30
N VAL A 279 -0.34 -0.12 -13.32
CA VAL A 279 0.01 -1.28 -14.15
C VAL A 279 1.23 -1.91 -13.50
N ARG A 280 1.19 -3.23 -13.31
CA ARG A 280 2.19 -3.95 -12.55
C ARG A 280 2.48 -5.29 -13.22
N ASN A 281 3.73 -5.71 -13.21
CA ASN A 281 4.05 -7.12 -13.42
C ASN A 281 4.12 -7.84 -12.08
N PHE A 282 3.42 -8.96 -11.96
CA PHE A 282 3.46 -9.80 -10.76
C PHE A 282 4.77 -10.57 -10.58
N ARG A 283 5.60 -10.65 -11.63
CA ARG A 283 6.96 -11.21 -11.55
C ARG A 283 7.99 -10.24 -10.97
N VAL A 284 7.61 -8.98 -10.77
CA VAL A 284 8.48 -7.94 -10.21
C VAL A 284 8.04 -7.66 -8.76
N PRO A 285 8.97 -7.44 -7.80
CA PRO A 285 8.67 -7.24 -6.38
C PRO A 285 7.68 -6.12 -6.07
N LEU A 286 6.96 -6.25 -4.93
CA LEU A 286 5.91 -5.30 -4.49
C LEU A 286 6.38 -3.87 -4.23
N THR A 287 7.66 -3.71 -3.95
CA THR A 287 8.34 -2.46 -3.65
C THR A 287 8.71 -1.67 -4.91
N ILE A 288 8.79 -2.32 -6.08
CA ILE A 288 9.10 -1.61 -7.33
C ILE A 288 7.84 -0.93 -7.88
N THR A 289 7.88 0.40 -7.91
CA THR A 289 6.79 1.23 -8.45
C THR A 289 7.17 2.00 -9.71
N ASN A 290 8.47 2.05 -10.03
CA ASN A 290 9.05 2.73 -11.19
C ASN A 290 10.23 1.92 -11.72
N LEU A 291 10.14 1.42 -12.96
CA LEU A 291 11.15 0.56 -13.56
C LEU A 291 12.50 1.27 -13.80
N ASP A 292 12.48 2.55 -14.21
CA ASP A 292 13.72 3.30 -14.45
C ASP A 292 14.51 3.50 -13.15
N GLU A 293 13.80 3.78 -12.05
CA GLU A 293 14.42 3.91 -10.73
C GLU A 293 14.91 2.55 -10.22
N ALA A 294 14.15 1.48 -10.44
CA ALA A 294 14.60 0.13 -10.11
C ALA A 294 15.87 -0.27 -10.87
N ILE A 295 16.00 0.12 -12.14
CA ILE A 295 17.24 -0.08 -12.92
C ILE A 295 18.39 0.73 -12.32
N ASP A 296 18.17 1.99 -11.92
CA ASP A 296 19.18 2.82 -11.26
C ASP A 296 19.68 2.19 -9.95
N GLN A 297 18.76 1.58 -9.20
CA GLN A 297 19.05 0.97 -7.92
C GLN A 297 19.97 -0.24 -8.04
N LEU A 298 20.02 -0.92 -9.20
CA LEU A 298 20.87 -2.10 -9.46
C LEU A 298 22.38 -1.88 -9.26
N GLN A 299 22.83 -0.64 -9.03
CA GLN A 299 24.25 -0.30 -8.81
C GLN A 299 24.96 -1.12 -7.72
N TYR A 300 24.22 -1.73 -6.80
CA TYR A 300 24.79 -2.57 -5.74
C TYR A 300 24.92 -4.05 -6.10
N ILE A 301 24.37 -4.49 -7.24
CA ILE A 301 24.34 -5.91 -7.64
C ILE A 301 24.71 -6.13 -9.12
N ALA A 302 24.73 -5.07 -9.93
CA ALA A 302 25.04 -5.10 -11.35
C ALA A 302 26.23 -4.19 -11.68
N GLY A 303 26.99 -4.56 -12.72
CA GLY A 303 28.07 -3.73 -13.23
C GLY A 303 27.55 -2.55 -14.06
N LYS A 304 28.34 -1.47 -14.13
CA LYS A 304 27.97 -0.25 -14.88
C LYS A 304 27.51 -0.51 -16.32
N LYS A 305 28.21 -1.38 -17.07
CA LYS A 305 27.85 -1.73 -18.45
C LYS A 305 26.47 -2.39 -18.57
N GLU A 306 26.09 -3.19 -17.58
CA GLU A 306 24.82 -3.91 -17.54
C GLU A 306 23.66 -2.95 -17.22
N ILE A 307 23.88 -2.05 -16.26
CA ILE A 307 22.94 -0.98 -15.92
C ILE A 307 22.74 -0.04 -17.11
N ASP A 308 23.82 0.37 -17.77
CA ASP A 308 23.74 1.24 -18.95
C ASP A 308 22.96 0.57 -20.09
N LYS A 309 23.13 -0.74 -20.30
CA LYS A 309 22.36 -1.51 -21.28
C LYS A 309 20.85 -1.52 -20.95
N LEU A 310 20.49 -1.70 -19.68
CA LEU A 310 19.09 -1.65 -19.23
C LEU A 310 18.49 -0.25 -19.37
N ARG A 311 19.23 0.78 -18.93
CA ARG A 311 18.81 2.19 -18.95
C ARG A 311 18.47 2.68 -20.37
N HIS A 312 19.28 2.28 -21.35
CA HIS A 312 19.14 2.72 -22.75
C HIS A 312 18.27 1.78 -23.60
N ALA A 313 17.67 0.74 -23.03
CA ALA A 313 16.78 -0.13 -23.76
C ALA A 313 15.50 0.62 -24.22
N PRO A 314 14.89 0.24 -25.35
CA PRO A 314 13.59 0.77 -25.75
C PRO A 314 12.53 0.55 -24.67
N GLU A 315 11.62 1.50 -24.48
CA GLU A 315 10.65 1.48 -23.38
C GLU A 315 9.82 0.18 -23.33
N ASN A 316 9.41 -0.32 -24.49
CA ASN A 316 8.67 -1.58 -24.62
C ASN A 316 9.52 -2.86 -24.41
N LYS A 317 10.84 -2.72 -24.26
CA LYS A 317 11.78 -3.84 -24.03
C LYS A 317 12.49 -3.78 -22.68
N LYS A 318 12.54 -2.62 -22.02
CA LYS A 318 13.17 -2.43 -20.71
C LYS A 318 12.72 -3.49 -19.71
N GLN A 319 11.41 -3.71 -19.63
CA GLN A 319 10.81 -4.69 -18.73
C GLN A 319 11.35 -6.11 -18.98
N ALA A 320 11.29 -6.58 -20.23
CA ALA A 320 11.76 -7.92 -20.57
C ALA A 320 13.25 -8.12 -20.26
N TYR A 321 14.07 -7.07 -20.43
CA TYR A 321 15.50 -7.12 -20.11
C TYR A 321 15.75 -7.10 -18.59
N PHE A 322 14.97 -6.32 -17.85
CA PHE A 322 15.02 -6.30 -16.39
C PHE A 322 14.62 -7.65 -15.79
N GLU A 323 13.55 -8.27 -16.29
CA GLU A 323 13.15 -9.63 -15.90
C GLU A 323 14.23 -10.66 -16.25
N ALA A 324 14.85 -10.54 -17.43
CA ALA A 324 15.93 -11.45 -17.82
C ALA A 324 17.18 -11.30 -16.93
N PHE A 325 17.49 -10.08 -16.49
CA PHE A 325 18.57 -9.81 -15.54
C PHE A 325 18.33 -10.55 -14.22
N TRP A 326 17.15 -10.39 -13.63
CA TRP A 326 16.83 -11.05 -12.37
C TRP A 326 16.69 -12.56 -12.52
N LYS A 327 16.05 -13.04 -13.59
CA LYS A 327 15.95 -14.48 -13.87
C LYS A 327 17.33 -15.17 -13.95
N ALA A 328 18.36 -14.47 -14.45
CA ALA A 328 19.72 -15.01 -14.48
C ALA A 328 20.39 -15.11 -13.09
N LYS A 329 19.83 -14.43 -12.08
CA LYS A 329 20.29 -14.40 -10.68
C LYS A 329 19.34 -15.14 -9.73
N ASP A 330 18.37 -15.87 -10.28
CA ASP A 330 17.38 -16.62 -9.51
C ASP A 330 18.00 -17.94 -9.02
N PRO A 331 18.20 -18.12 -7.70
CA PRO A 331 18.75 -19.37 -7.15
C PRO A 331 17.72 -20.50 -7.17
N THR A 332 16.43 -20.18 -7.31
CA THR A 332 15.31 -21.10 -7.14
C THR A 332 14.29 -20.94 -8.27
N PRO A 333 14.69 -21.16 -9.55
CA PRO A 333 13.86 -20.87 -10.73
C PRO A 333 12.58 -21.71 -10.85
N GLY A 334 12.38 -22.68 -9.96
CA GLY A 334 11.14 -23.47 -9.84
C GLY A 334 10.07 -22.80 -8.99
N THR A 335 10.38 -21.72 -8.27
CA THR A 335 9.41 -20.92 -7.52
C THR A 335 8.83 -19.81 -8.41
N ALA A 336 7.72 -19.21 -7.98
CA ALA A 336 7.04 -18.18 -8.76
C ALA A 336 7.72 -16.79 -8.68
N THR A 337 8.70 -16.64 -7.80
CA THR A 337 9.30 -15.36 -7.38
C THR A 337 10.80 -15.55 -7.20
N ASN A 338 11.60 -14.59 -7.61
CA ASN A 338 13.03 -14.61 -7.36
C ASN A 338 13.32 -14.04 -5.96
N GLU A 339 13.74 -14.88 -5.03
CA GLU A 339 14.00 -14.54 -3.63
C GLU A 339 15.12 -13.50 -3.48
N VAL A 340 16.11 -13.51 -4.39
CA VAL A 340 17.20 -12.52 -4.40
C VAL A 340 16.68 -11.15 -4.85
N GLU A 341 15.82 -11.13 -5.88
CA GLU A 341 15.18 -9.89 -6.34
C GLU A 341 14.28 -9.29 -5.26
N ASP A 342 13.42 -10.11 -4.64
CA ASP A 342 12.52 -9.68 -3.58
C ASP A 342 13.29 -9.12 -2.37
N GLU A 343 14.31 -9.85 -1.89
CA GLU A 343 15.12 -9.41 -0.76
C GLU A 343 15.88 -8.11 -1.09
N TYR A 344 16.43 -8.00 -2.29
CA TYR A 344 17.16 -6.81 -2.73
C TYR A 344 16.27 -5.56 -2.69
N TYR A 345 15.08 -5.63 -3.30
CA TYR A 345 14.17 -4.49 -3.31
C TYR A 345 13.45 -4.27 -1.98
N ARG A 346 13.32 -5.29 -1.13
CA ARG A 346 12.89 -5.12 0.26
C ARG A 346 13.89 -4.26 1.04
N ARG A 347 15.20 -4.49 0.87
CA ARG A 347 16.25 -3.68 1.51
C ARG A 347 16.31 -2.25 0.97
N ILE A 348 16.09 -2.06 -0.33
CA ILE A 348 15.97 -0.72 -0.93
C ILE A 348 14.80 0.05 -0.35
N ASP A 349 13.62 -0.57 -0.26
CA ASP A 349 12.42 0.08 0.29
C ASP A 349 12.63 0.42 1.77
N PHE A 350 13.20 -0.50 2.55
CA PHE A 350 13.60 -0.23 3.93
C PHE A 350 14.56 0.97 4.00
N ALA A 351 15.61 1.00 3.18
CA ALA A 351 16.55 2.11 3.15
C ALA A 351 15.86 3.44 2.83
N ASN A 352 14.95 3.45 1.84
CA ASN A 352 14.20 4.65 1.49
C ASN A 352 13.25 5.12 2.59
N GLN A 353 12.66 4.21 3.36
CA GLN A 353 11.78 4.58 4.47
C GLN A 353 12.56 5.13 5.67
N HIS A 354 13.76 4.61 5.90
CA HIS A 354 14.47 4.79 7.18
C HIS A 354 15.70 5.70 7.11
N PHE A 355 16.34 5.82 5.94
CA PHE A 355 17.59 6.57 5.76
C PHE A 355 17.46 7.70 4.75
N SER A 356 16.24 8.03 4.31
CA SER A 356 16.03 9.18 3.42
C SER A 356 16.21 10.50 4.17
N GLY A 357 16.82 11.46 3.48
CA GLY A 357 16.93 12.85 3.92
C GLY A 357 16.85 13.76 2.70
N PHE A 358 17.93 14.50 2.41
CA PHE A 358 18.06 15.29 1.18
C PHE A 358 18.20 14.44 -0.09
N ARG A 359 18.61 13.17 0.05
CA ARG A 359 18.68 12.16 -1.01
C ARG A 359 17.83 10.95 -0.63
N ALA A 360 17.39 10.19 -1.64
CA ALA A 360 16.70 8.93 -1.43
C ALA A 360 17.57 7.99 -0.57
N GLY A 361 16.97 7.30 0.39
CA GLY A 361 17.68 6.50 1.38
C GLY A 361 18.57 5.43 0.77
N TRP A 362 18.18 4.81 -0.34
CA TRP A 362 19.02 3.86 -1.08
C TRP A 362 20.34 4.46 -1.56
N LYS A 363 20.45 5.79 -1.72
CA LYS A 363 21.67 6.50 -2.12
C LYS A 363 22.53 6.96 -0.93
N THR A 364 22.11 6.69 0.31
CA THR A 364 22.89 7.03 1.51
C THR A 364 23.91 5.97 1.82
N ASP A 365 24.89 6.31 2.64
CA ASP A 365 25.96 5.39 3.02
C ASP A 365 25.40 4.28 3.94
N MET A 366 24.50 4.64 4.86
CA MET A 366 23.73 3.67 5.67
C MET A 366 22.84 2.78 4.80
N GLY A 367 22.15 3.37 3.82
CA GLY A 367 21.33 2.61 2.87
C GLY A 367 22.14 1.65 2.02
N MET A 368 23.32 2.06 1.54
CA MET A 368 24.25 1.19 0.81
C MET A 368 24.67 -0.01 1.66
N VAL A 369 25.13 0.23 2.89
CA VAL A 369 25.55 -0.85 3.81
C VAL A 369 24.38 -1.79 4.11
N TYR A 370 23.19 -1.26 4.39
CA TYR A 370 22.00 -2.07 4.64
C TYR A 370 21.60 -2.92 3.42
N ILE A 371 21.71 -2.38 2.20
CA ILE A 371 21.38 -3.12 0.97
C ILE A 371 22.38 -4.27 0.76
N LEU A 372 23.68 -3.99 0.90
CA LEU A 372 24.75 -4.97 0.69
C LEU A 372 24.75 -6.07 1.75
N PHE A 373 24.66 -5.71 3.04
CA PHE A 373 24.89 -6.63 4.15
C PHE A 373 23.62 -7.04 4.89
N GLY A 374 22.48 -6.38 4.61
CA GLY A 374 21.22 -6.63 5.29
C GLY A 374 21.15 -5.95 6.66
N PRO A 375 20.24 -6.37 7.55
CA PRO A 375 20.14 -5.82 8.89
C PRO A 375 21.39 -6.17 9.72
N PRO A 376 21.96 -5.21 10.47
CA PRO A 376 23.04 -5.50 11.40
C PRO A 376 22.56 -6.37 12.57
N ASN A 377 23.47 -7.15 13.15
CA ASN A 377 23.19 -7.92 14.37
C ASN A 377 23.00 -7.00 15.57
N GLU A 378 23.80 -5.93 15.66
CA GLU A 378 23.72 -4.92 16.72
C GLU A 378 23.93 -3.51 16.15
N VAL A 379 23.18 -2.54 16.69
CA VAL A 379 23.37 -1.11 16.40
C VAL A 379 23.66 -0.39 17.71
N GLN A 380 24.89 0.11 17.85
CA GLN A 380 25.25 1.01 18.93
C GLN A 380 25.02 2.45 18.48
N ARG A 381 24.11 3.15 19.16
CA ARG A 381 23.85 4.58 18.92
C ARG A 381 24.48 5.41 20.02
N GLN A 382 25.12 6.50 19.64
CA GLN A 382 25.56 7.53 20.58
C GLN A 382 24.94 8.86 20.15
N PRO A 383 23.76 9.20 20.70
CA PRO A 383 23.15 10.50 20.46
C PRO A 383 23.94 11.59 21.21
N TYR A 384 24.19 12.70 20.52
CA TYR A 384 24.74 13.97 21.01
C TYR A 384 25.65 13.89 22.24
N ASN A 385 26.95 13.72 21.99
CA ASN A 385 27.96 14.01 23.01
C ASN A 385 29.28 14.43 22.36
N VAL A 386 29.47 15.75 22.22
CA VAL A 386 30.66 16.37 21.61
C VAL A 386 31.94 15.98 22.36
N GLU A 387 31.84 15.59 23.64
CA GLU A 387 32.97 15.21 24.50
C GLU A 387 33.32 13.70 24.46
N ALA A 388 32.52 12.84 23.81
CA ALA A 388 32.63 11.38 23.97
C ALA A 388 33.01 10.60 22.71
N SER A 389 33.41 11.25 21.60
CA SER A 389 33.90 10.51 20.42
C SER A 389 35.24 9.83 20.75
N PRO A 390 35.32 8.49 20.84
CA PRO A 390 36.58 7.79 21.10
C PRO A 390 37.48 7.72 19.86
N PHE A 391 37.02 8.24 18.71
CA PHE A 391 37.57 7.89 17.40
C PHE A 391 38.18 9.07 16.63
N TYR A 392 37.95 10.35 16.99
CA TYR A 392 38.54 11.52 16.30
C TYR A 392 38.60 12.79 17.19
N GLU A 393 39.60 13.65 16.97
CA GLU A 393 39.78 14.99 17.58
C GLU A 393 38.81 16.07 17.05
N THR A 394 37.80 15.70 16.25
CA THR A 394 36.87 16.64 15.60
C THR A 394 35.46 16.49 16.13
N GLU A 395 34.73 17.59 16.26
CA GLU A 395 33.33 17.64 16.71
C GLU A 395 32.43 16.75 15.84
N ILE A 396 31.98 15.62 16.39
CA ILE A 396 30.96 14.75 15.78
C ILE A 396 29.66 14.99 16.53
N TYR A 397 28.59 15.27 15.79
CA TYR A 397 27.27 15.56 16.38
C TYR A 397 26.59 14.28 16.87
N ALA A 398 26.65 13.21 16.08
CA ALA A 398 26.17 11.88 16.46
C ALA A 398 26.91 10.79 15.67
N TYR A 399 26.99 9.58 16.21
CA TYR A 399 27.47 8.42 15.47
C TYR A 399 26.69 7.14 15.76
N GLU A 400 26.66 6.25 14.78
CA GLU A 400 26.15 4.89 14.89
C GLU A 400 27.25 3.88 14.51
N VAL A 401 27.34 2.78 15.25
CA VAL A 401 28.19 1.64 14.89
C VAL A 401 27.29 0.44 14.65
N TRP A 402 27.35 -0.11 13.45
CA TRP A 402 26.60 -1.28 13.04
C TRP A 402 27.53 -2.48 13.04
N TYR A 403 27.18 -3.52 13.80
CA TYR A 403 27.95 -4.74 13.92
C TYR A 403 27.31 -5.87 13.11
N TYR A 404 28.14 -6.56 12.33
CA TYR A 404 27.78 -7.73 11.54
C TYR A 404 28.71 -8.88 11.94
N TYR A 405 28.30 -9.69 12.90
CA TYR A 405 29.14 -10.74 13.50
C TYR A 405 29.37 -11.90 12.53
N ASP A 406 28.36 -12.26 11.74
CA ASP A 406 28.44 -13.39 10.79
C ASP A 406 29.52 -13.20 9.73
N ILE A 407 29.86 -11.93 9.44
CA ILE A 407 30.86 -11.53 8.46
C ILE A 407 32.05 -10.80 9.11
N ASN A 408 32.11 -10.80 10.45
CA ASN A 408 33.11 -10.15 11.29
C ASN A 408 33.43 -8.69 10.88
N ARG A 409 32.39 -7.88 10.67
CA ARG A 409 32.52 -6.46 10.26
C ARG A 409 31.82 -5.52 11.20
N ARG A 410 32.30 -4.28 11.20
CA ARG A 410 31.58 -3.13 11.74
C ARG A 410 31.61 -1.96 10.77
N PHE A 411 30.54 -1.20 10.70
CA PHE A 411 30.43 0.03 9.92
C PHE A 411 30.15 1.19 10.87
N ILE A 412 30.94 2.25 10.76
CA ILE A 412 30.87 3.42 11.62
C ILE A 412 30.30 4.56 10.78
N PHE A 413 29.17 5.10 11.22
CA PHE A 413 28.50 6.21 10.57
C PHE A 413 28.54 7.44 11.47
N ALA A 414 28.92 8.59 10.93
CA ALA A 414 28.91 9.84 11.69
C ALA A 414 28.07 10.91 10.98
N ASP A 415 27.24 11.60 11.75
CA ASP A 415 26.64 12.88 11.37
C ASP A 415 27.50 13.99 11.99
N ARG A 416 28.23 14.69 11.13
CA ARG A 416 29.13 15.78 11.56
C ARG A 416 28.40 17.13 11.68
N GLN A 417 27.24 17.29 11.03
CA GLN A 417 26.55 18.58 10.93
C GLN A 417 25.22 18.64 11.68
N GLY A 418 24.72 17.50 12.18
CA GLY A 418 23.47 17.41 12.92
C GLY A 418 22.22 17.46 12.04
N PHE A 419 22.36 17.23 10.73
CA PHE A 419 21.24 17.24 9.77
C PHE A 419 20.72 15.83 9.45
N GLY A 420 21.25 14.79 10.10
CA GLY A 420 20.89 13.39 9.86
C GLY A 420 21.51 12.79 8.59
N ASP A 421 22.49 13.44 7.95
CA ASP A 421 23.24 12.87 6.82
C ASP A 421 24.48 12.10 7.32
N TYR A 422 24.21 10.92 7.86
CA TYR A 422 25.24 10.00 8.34
C TYR A 422 26.15 9.51 7.20
N ARG A 423 27.46 9.69 7.38
CA ARG A 423 28.50 9.28 6.43
C ARG A 423 29.32 8.12 6.96
N LEU A 424 29.70 7.20 6.07
CA LEU A 424 30.51 6.04 6.43
C LEU A 424 31.96 6.47 6.64
N GLU A 425 32.46 6.32 7.86
CA GLU A 425 33.80 6.75 8.27
C GLU A 425 34.87 5.69 7.97
N ASN A 426 34.49 4.40 7.84
CA ASN A 426 35.40 3.30 7.54
C ASN A 426 35.06 2.56 6.21
N PRO A 427 35.13 3.23 5.05
CA PRO A 427 34.67 2.67 3.77
C PRO A 427 35.46 1.43 3.30
N MET A 428 36.71 1.26 3.73
CA MET A 428 37.51 0.07 3.41
C MET A 428 36.86 -1.23 3.91
N ALA A 429 36.10 -1.16 5.01
CA ALA A 429 35.37 -2.29 5.55
C ALA A 429 34.28 -2.82 4.59
N VAL A 430 33.94 -2.11 3.51
CA VAL A 430 33.02 -2.61 2.47
C VAL A 430 33.72 -3.59 1.51
N TYR A 431 35.01 -3.40 1.25
CA TYR A 431 35.75 -4.08 0.18
C TYR A 431 36.80 -5.08 0.65
N GLU A 432 37.04 -5.18 1.96
CA GLU A 432 37.94 -6.20 2.51
C GLU A 432 37.49 -7.61 2.05
N PRO A 433 38.41 -8.53 1.72
CA PRO A 433 38.06 -9.93 1.43
C PRO A 433 37.57 -10.65 2.69
N TYR A 434 36.77 -11.71 2.51
CA TYR A 434 36.36 -12.63 3.57
C TYR A 434 37.33 -13.78 3.73
#